data_AF-A0A367LT36-F1
#
_entry.id   AF-A0A367LT36-F1
#
_cell.length_a   1.000
_cell.length_b   1.000
_cell.length_c   1.000
_cell.angle_alpha   90.00
_cell.angle_beta   90.00
_cell.angle_gamma   90.00
#
_symmetry.space_group_name_H-M   'P 1'
#
loop_
_entity.id
_entity.type
_entity.pdbx_description
1 polymer ?
#
loop_
_entity_poly.entity_id
_entity_poly.type
_entity_poly.pdbx_seq_one_letter_code
_entity_poly.pdbx_strand_id
1 'polypeptide(L)' 'GAPKPALILGFPVGFVGAAESKEMLAADSRGVPYVIVRGRRGGSAMAAAAVNALATERE' A
#
# COMPACT_ATOMS: atom_id res chain seq x y z
N GLY A 1 18.47 -3.08 -9.93
CA GLY A 1 17.32 -2.42 -9.28
C GLY A 1 16.23 -2.17 -10.32
N ALA A 2 15.04 -1.75 -9.90
CA ALA A 2 13.94 -1.35 -10.78
C ALA A 2 13.73 0.18 -10.72
N PRO A 3 13.15 0.82 -11.76
CA PRO A 3 12.72 2.22 -11.67
C PRO A 3 11.80 2.44 -10.47
N LYS A 4 11.95 3.60 -9.80
CA LYS A 4 11.12 3.94 -8.64
C LYS A 4 9.70 4.27 -9.09
N PRO A 5 8.66 3.63 -8.54
CA PRO A 5 7.29 4.08 -8.76
C PRO A 5 7.05 5.43 -8.09
N ALA A 6 6.03 6.16 -8.52
CA ALA A 6 5.65 7.44 -7.91
C ALA A 6 5.01 7.27 -6.52
N LEU A 7 4.28 6.17 -6.30
CA LEU A 7 3.56 5.85 -5.06
C LEU A 7 3.38 4.32 -4.95
N ILE A 8 3.42 3.79 -3.74
CA ILE A 8 3.09 2.38 -3.43
C ILE A 8 1.83 2.33 -2.57
N LEU A 9 0.79 1.65 -3.07
CA LEU A 9 -0.42 1.33 -2.31
C LEU A 9 -0.32 -0.11 -1.77
N GLY A 10 0.24 -0.26 -0.56
CA GLY A 10 0.49 -1.54 0.09
C GLY A 10 -0.70 -2.03 0.91
N PHE A 11 -1.66 -2.68 0.26
CA PHE A 11 -2.88 -3.21 0.90
C PHE A 11 -3.01 -4.74 0.91
N PRO A 12 -1.94 -5.56 1.09
CA PRO A 12 -2.14 -7.00 1.26
C PRO A 12 -2.98 -7.29 2.53
N VAL A 13 -3.87 -8.28 2.40
CA VAL A 13 -4.67 -8.84 3.48
C VAL A 13 -4.17 -10.25 3.78
N GLY A 14 -4.22 -10.66 5.04
CA GLY A 14 -3.96 -12.05 5.39
C GLY A 14 -3.34 -12.21 6.76
N PHE A 15 -3.10 -13.48 7.09
CA PHE A 15 -2.55 -13.90 8.37
C PHE A 15 -1.05 -14.23 8.31
N VAL A 16 -0.49 -14.39 7.10
CA VAL A 16 0.91 -14.76 6.89
C VAL A 16 1.56 -13.71 5.98
N GLY A 17 2.56 -12.99 6.49
CA GLY A 17 3.37 -12.04 5.72
C GLY A 17 2.68 -10.71 5.38
N ALA A 18 1.37 -10.56 5.59
CA ALA A 18 0.65 -9.33 5.26
C ALA A 18 1.08 -8.17 6.18
N ALA A 19 1.08 -8.38 7.50
CA ALA A 19 1.46 -7.33 8.45
C ALA A 19 2.96 -7.01 8.31
N GLU A 20 3.78 -8.05 8.22
CA GLU A 20 5.23 -7.99 8.15
C GLU A 20 5.71 -7.28 6.89
N SER A 21 5.14 -7.60 5.72
CA SER A 21 5.50 -6.92 4.46
C SER A 21 5.16 -5.43 4.46
N LYS A 22 4.04 -5.04 5.08
CA LYS A 22 3.65 -3.63 5.23
C LYS A 22 4.52 -2.90 6.24
N GLU A 23 4.92 -3.55 7.33
CA GLU A 23 5.87 -2.99 8.29
C GLU A 23 7.26 -2.80 7.70
N MET A 24 7.73 -3.75 6.88
CA MET A 24 8.98 -3.59 6.12
C MET A 24 8.92 -2.41 5.17
N LEU A 25 7.82 -2.26 4.41
CA LEU A 25 7.62 -1.10 3.53
C LEU A 25 7.60 0.21 4.32
N ALA A 26 7.02 0.21 5.52
CA ALA A 26 6.95 1.39 6.37
C ALA A 26 8.30 1.77 7.01
N ALA A 27 9.12 0.76 7.32
CA ALA A 27 10.46 0.93 7.88
C ALA A 27 11.47 1.41 6.82
N ASP A 28 11.41 0.87 5.61
CA ASP A 28 12.25 1.29 4.48
C ASP A 28 11.49 1.15 3.15
N SER A 29 10.92 2.25 2.69
CA SER A 29 10.24 2.34 1.40
C SER A 29 11.20 2.55 0.22
N ARG A 30 12.52 2.58 0.47
CA ARG A 30 13.58 2.86 -0.50
C ARG A 30 13.43 4.24 -1.14
N GLY A 31 12.87 5.18 -0.38
CA GLY A 31 12.63 6.56 -0.79
C GLY A 31 11.44 6.72 -1.74
N VAL A 32 10.46 5.81 -1.69
CA VAL A 32 9.19 5.91 -2.44
C VAL A 32 8.05 6.26 -1.48
N PRO A 33 7.18 7.22 -1.79
CA PRO A 33 5.96 7.47 -1.01
C PRO A 33 5.10 6.21 -0.92
N TYR A 34 4.43 6.00 0.22
CA TYR A 34 3.59 4.81 0.39
C TYR A 34 2.34 5.09 1.25
N VAL A 35 1.33 4.25 1.06
CA VAL A 35 0.16 4.15 1.94
C VAL A 35 -0.07 2.67 2.27
N ILE A 36 -0.30 2.37 3.54
CA ILE A 36 -0.62 1.02 4.02
C ILE A 36 -1.76 1.05 5.04
N VAL A 37 -2.45 -0.09 5.17
CA VAL A 37 -3.30 -0.38 6.34
C VAL A 37 -2.53 -1.32 7.25
N ARG A 38 -2.12 -0.86 8.44
CA ARG A 38 -1.33 -1.68 9.38
C ARG A 38 -2.07 -2.94 9.84
N GLY A 39 -1.32 -3.97 10.20
CA GLY A 39 -1.83 -5.26 10.66
C GLY A 39 -2.34 -6.16 9.54
N ARG A 40 -3.34 -7.00 9.82
CA ARG A 40 -3.81 -8.07 8.91
C ARG A 40 -4.85 -7.64 7.87
N ARG A 41 -5.47 -6.46 8.04
CA ARG A 41 -6.53 -5.95 7.15
C ARG A 41 -5.95 -5.39 5.85
N GLY A 42 -6.73 -5.46 4.78
CA GLY A 42 -6.37 -4.99 3.44
C GLY A 42 -7.34 -5.55 2.40
N GLY A 43 -6.84 -5.81 1.20
CA GLY A 43 -7.55 -6.52 0.14
C GLY A 43 -7.79 -5.66 -1.09
N SER A 44 -8.25 -6.32 -2.16
CA SER A 44 -8.46 -5.70 -3.47
C SER A 44 -9.45 -4.54 -3.43
N ALA A 45 -10.53 -4.64 -2.65
CA ALA A 45 -11.51 -3.57 -2.52
C ALA A 45 -10.91 -2.29 -1.93
N MET A 46 -10.09 -2.40 -0.87
CA MET A 46 -9.42 -1.24 -0.28
C MET A 46 -8.35 -0.65 -1.22
N ALA A 47 -7.60 -1.51 -1.91
CA ALA A 47 -6.60 -1.07 -2.88
C ALA A 47 -7.25 -0.30 -4.04
N ALA A 48 -8.33 -0.83 -4.61
CA ALA A 48 -9.07 -0.20 -5.69
C ALA A 48 -9.72 1.12 -5.23
N ALA A 49 -10.30 1.16 -4.03
CA ALA A 49 -10.86 2.40 -3.48
C ALA A 49 -9.79 3.49 -3.32
N ALA A 50 -8.59 3.14 -2.82
CA ALA A 50 -7.49 4.09 -2.70
C ALA A 50 -7.00 4.62 -4.05
N VAL A 51 -6.91 3.75 -5.08
CA VAL A 51 -6.59 4.19 -6.45
C VAL A 51 -7.67 5.13 -6.98
N ASN A 52 -8.93 4.75 -6.85
CA ASN A 52 -10.05 5.53 -7.36
C ASN A 52 -10.10 6.91 -6.70
N ALA A 53 -9.93 6.99 -5.37
CA ALA A 53 -9.90 8.26 -4.65
C ALA A 53 -8.76 9.18 -5.10
N LEU A 54 -7.59 8.63 -5.44
CA LEU A 54 -6.46 9.43 -5.95
C LEU A 54 -6.61 9.84 -7.43
N ALA A 55 -7.50 9.19 -8.17
CA ALA A 55 -7.71 9.43 -9.59
C ALA A 55 -8.71 10.56 -9.88
N THR A 56 -9.37 11.11 -8.86
CA THR A 56 -10.42 12.13 -8.99
C THR A 56 -10.24 13.23 -7.94
N GLU A 57 -10.68 14.44 -8.28
CA GLU A 57 -10.78 15.57 -7.33
C GLU A 57 -12.18 15.71 -6.72
N ARG A 58 -13.12 14.86 -7.14
CA ARG A 58 -14.49 14.80 -6.63
C ARG A 58 -14.62 13.63 -5.65
N GLU A 59 -15.20 13.88 -4.48
CA GLU A 59 -15.68 12.83 -3.56
C GLU A 59 -16.91 12.09 -4.10
#